data_AF-A0A9X2DUD3-F1
#
_entry.id   AF-A0A9X2DUD3-F1
#
_cell.length_a   1.000
_cell.length_b   1.000
_cell.length_c   1.000
_cell.angle_alpha   90.00
_cell.angle_beta   90.00
_cell.angle_gamma   90.00
#
_symmetry.space_group_name_H-M   'P 1'
#
loop_
_entity.id
_entity.type
_entity.pdbx_description
1 polymer ?
#
loop_
_entity_poly.entity_id
_entity_poly.type
_entity_poly.pdbx_seq_one_letter_code
_entity_poly.pdbx_strand_id
1 'polypeptide(L)' 'MTKLQLAQAVAVIALVIFVVISYQQDNRNDLIFFPLVGLNLILWIMRLRERRQQRDADQA' A
#
# COMPACT_ATOMS: atom_id res chain seq x y z
N MET A 1 -3.86 -16.86 4.27
CA MET A 1 -3.81 -15.43 3.89
C MET A 1 -2.75 -14.76 4.75
N THR A 2 -1.59 -14.40 4.20
CA THR A 2 -0.56 -13.75 5.01
C THR A 2 -1.08 -12.38 5.45
N LYS A 3 -0.89 -12.06 6.74
CA LYS A 3 -1.40 -10.83 7.37
C LYS A 3 -1.01 -9.56 6.59
N LEU A 4 0.10 -9.64 5.85
CA LEU A 4 0.59 -8.60 4.96
C LEU A 4 -0.34 -8.34 3.75
N GLN A 5 -0.93 -9.38 3.15
CA GLN A 5 -1.85 -9.20 2.02
C GLN A 5 -3.13 -8.47 2.44
N LEU A 6 -3.62 -8.74 3.65
CA LEU A 6 -4.78 -8.05 4.22
C LEU A 6 -4.46 -6.58 4.51
N ALA A 7 -3.31 -6.30 5.16
CA ALA A 7 -2.87 -4.94 5.42
C ALA A 7 -2.70 -4.12 4.13
N GLN A 8 -2.21 -4.75 3.07
CA GLN A 8 -2.03 -4.11 1.78
C GLN A 8 -3.36 -3.89 1.05
N ALA A 9 -4.30 -4.83 1.13
CA ALA A 9 -5.65 -4.63 0.59
C ALA A 9 -6.35 -3.45 1.28
N VAL A 10 -6.27 -3.37 2.61
CA VAL A 10 -6.82 -2.26 3.40
C VAL A 10 -6.13 -0.93 3.03
N ALA A 11 -4.81 -0.91 2.90
CA ALA A 11 -4.06 0.29 2.52
C ALA A 11 -4.39 0.78 1.10
N VAL A 12 -4.60 -0.14 0.15
CA VAL A 12 -5.01 0.20 -1.22
C VAL A 12 -6.44 0.74 -1.22
N ILE A 13 -7.38 0.09 -0.51
CA ILE A 13 -8.77 0.54 -0.40
C ILE A 13 -8.84 1.94 0.22
N ALA A 14 -8.10 2.19 1.31
CA ALA A 14 -8.03 3.50 1.94
C ALA A 14 -7.47 4.58 0.99
N LEU A 15 -6.48 4.23 0.16
CA LEU A 15 -5.91 5.15 -0.82
C LEU A 15 -6.88 5.46 -1.96
N VAL A 16 -7.63 4.47 -2.45
CA VAL A 16 -8.66 4.68 -3.48
C VAL A 16 -9.77 5.59 -2.94
N ILE A 17 -10.26 5.34 -1.73
CA ILE A 17 -11.29 6.19 -1.09
C ILE A 17 -10.77 7.63 -0.95
N PHE A 18 -9.54 7.80 -0.47
CA PHE A 18 -8.92 9.11 -0.33
C PHE A 18 -8.81 9.87 -1.65
N VAL A 19 -8.37 9.20 -2.72
CA VAL A 19 -8.27 9.79 -4.07
C VAL A 19 -9.64 10.24 -4.57
N VAL A 20 -10.67 9.41 -4.42
CA VAL A 20 -12.04 9.73 -4.87
C VAL A 20 -12.61 10.95 -4.12
N ILE A 21 -12.41 11.02 -2.80
CA ILE A 21 -12.86 12.16 -1.99
C ILE A 21 -12.09 13.43 -2.37
N SER A 22 -10.77 13.33 -2.56
CA SER A 22 -9.94 14.47 -2.95
C SER A 22 -10.33 15.02 -4.32
N TYR A 23 -10.71 14.15 -5.27
CA TYR A 23 -11.18 14.57 -6.59
C TYR A 23 -12.53 15.27 -6.55
N GLN A 24 -13.42 14.88 -5.62
CA GLN A 24 -14.75 15.49 -5.47
C GLN A 24 -14.73 16.84 -4.76
N GLN A 25 -13.78 17.07 -3.86
CA GLN A 25 -13.72 18.29 -3.07
C GLN A 25 -12.96 19.44 -3.76
N ASP A 26 -12.37 19.21 -4.95
CA ASP A 26 -11.45 20.13 -5.66
C ASP A 26 -10.31 20.67 -4.77
N ASN A 27 -10.14 20.04 -3.61
CA ASN A 27 -9.23 20.43 -2.58
C ASN A 27 -8.01 19.52 -2.75
N ARG A 28 -7.02 20.07 -3.44
CA ARG A 28 -5.73 19.44 -3.71
C ARG A 28 -4.92 19.40 -2.41
N ASN A 29 -5.38 18.63 -1.43
CA ASN A 29 -4.77 18.51 -0.12
C ASN A 29 -3.59 17.52 -0.20
N ASP A 30 -2.56 17.94 -0.93
CA ASP A 30 -1.34 17.17 -1.21
C ASP A 30 -0.65 16.69 0.07
N LEU A 31 -0.84 17.40 1.18
CA LEU A 31 -0.28 17.07 2.49
C LEU A 31 -0.68 15.69 3.02
N ILE A 32 -1.93 15.26 2.79
CA ILE A 32 -2.42 13.96 3.26
C ILE A 32 -2.19 12.88 2.19
N PHE A 33 -2.13 13.26 0.92
CA PHE A 33 -1.88 12.35 -0.20
C PHE A 33 -0.47 11.72 -0.12
N PHE A 34 0.58 12.52 0.09
CA PHE A 34 1.97 12.04 0.13
C PHE A 34 2.23 10.93 1.17
N PRO A 35 1.82 11.05 2.45
CA PRO A 35 2.03 9.99 3.43
C PRO A 35 1.20 8.74 3.12
N LEU A 36 0.00 8.87 2.54
CA LEU A 36 -0.84 7.73 2.13
C LEU A 36 -0.20 6.92 0.99
N VAL A 37 0.33 7.61 -0.02
CA VAL A 37 1.09 7.00 -1.12
C VAL A 37 2.38 6.38 -0.61
N GLY A 38 3.10 7.08 0.27
CA GLY A 38 4.33 6.58 0.91
C GLY A 38 4.09 5.28 1.68
N LEU A 39 3.03 5.21 2.49
CA LEU A 39 2.63 3.99 3.21
C LEU A 39 2.34 2.83 2.25
N ASN A 40 1.62 3.09 1.16
CA ASN A 40 1.33 2.08 0.15
C ASN A 40 2.60 1.56 -0.54
N LEU A 41 3.55 2.45 -0.87
CA LEU A 41 4.84 2.10 -1.45
C LEU A 41 5.69 1.26 -0.49
N ILE A 42 5.76 1.63 0.79
CA ILE A 42 6.50 0.87 1.81
C ILE A 42 5.91 -0.53 1.97
N LEU A 43 4.58 -0.65 2.08
CA LEU A 43 3.90 -1.94 2.16
C LEU A 43 4.15 -2.79 0.90
N TRP A 44 4.21 -2.16 -0.26
CA TRP A 44 4.54 -2.83 -1.51
C TRP A 44 5.97 -3.37 -1.55
N ILE A 45 6.95 -2.58 -1.09
CA ILE A 45 8.35 -3.02 -0.97
C ILE A 45 8.47 -4.17 0.04
N MET A 46 7.78 -4.10 1.18
CA MET A 46 7.75 -5.19 2.16
C MET A 46 7.18 -6.47 1.55
N ARG A 47 6.11 -6.38 0.75
CA ARG A 47 5.55 -7.54 0.03
C ARG A 47 6.55 -8.11 -0.97
N LEU A 48 7.28 -7.26 -1.68
CA LEU A 48 8.28 -7.70 -2.65
C LEU A 48 9.42 -8.45 -1.96
N ARG A 49 9.84 -7.98 -0.78
CA ARG A 49 10.87 -8.65 0.03
C ARG A 49 10.39 -9.97 0.60
N GLU A 50 9.15 -10.05 1.10
CA GLU A 50 8.54 -11.28 1.62
C GLU A 50 8.45 -12.36 0.52
N ARG A 51 8.08 -11.99 -0.71
CA ARG A 51 8.08 -12.89 -1.87
C ARG A 51 9.48 -13.36 -2.29
N ARG A 52 10.51 -12.53 -2.12
CA ARG A 52 11.90 -12.93 -2.38
C ARG A 52 12.39 -13.91 -1.33
N GLN A 53 12.13 -13.66 -0.06
CA GLN A 53 12.51 -14.57 1.03
C GLN A 53 11.82 -15.94 0.92
N GLN A 54 10.55 -16.01 0.52
CA GLN A 54 9.88 -17.29 0.26
C GLN A 54 10.53 -18.08 -0.88
N ARG A 55 11.03 -17.40 -1.93
CA ARG A 55 11.76 -18.06 -3.02
C ARG A 55 13.12 -18.60 -2.58
N ASP A 56 13.83 -17.87 -1.72
CA ASP A 56 15.14 -18.29 -1.23
C ASP A 56 15.02 -19.47 -0.22
N ALA A 57 13.92 -19.52 0.54
CA ALA A 57 13.66 -20.61 1.50
C ALA A 57 13.20 -21.91 0.83
N ASP A 58 12.47 -21.85 -0.29
CA ASP A 58 12.08 -23.05 -1.06
C ASP A 58 13.23 -23.65 -1.89
N GLN A 59 14.36 -22.93 -2.01
CA GLN A 59 15.55 -23.38 -2.76
C GLN A 59 16.68 -23.96 -1.89
N ALA A 60 16.51 -24.01 -0.56
CA ALA A 60 17.44 -24.60 0.40
C ALA A 60 16.93 -25.95 0.91
#